data_AF-A0A139BNV1-F1
#
_entry.id   AF-A0A139BNV1-F1
#
_cell.length_a   1.000
_cell.length_b   1.000
_cell.length_c   1.000
_cell.angle_alpha   90.00
_cell.angle_beta   90.00
_cell.angle_gamma   90.00
#
_symmetry.space_group_name_H-M   'P 1'
#
loop_
_entity.id
_entity.type
_entity.pdbx_description
1 polymer ?
#
loop_
_entity_poly.entity_id
_entity_poly.type
_entity_poly.pdbx_seq_one_letter_code
_entity_poly.pdbx_strand_id
1 'polypeptide(L)' 'GPNGMCGYYPQLLMDKTDYKYQMLFPVPQSVIGNLCCQPFGRTTIVWGADKEIPGVGEDYQYLLFRKRDCCQGYF' A
#
# COMPACT_ATOMS: atom_id res chain seq x y z
N GLY A 1 10.09 9.02 -10.13
CA GLY A 1 10.99 9.28 -11.27
C GLY A 1 12.15 10.18 -10.86
N PRO A 2 13.34 10.06 -11.48
CA PRO A 2 14.57 10.72 -11.01
C PRO A 2 14.48 12.26 -10.96
N ASN A 3 13.72 12.86 -11.88
CA ASN A 3 13.51 14.32 -11.93
C ASN A 3 12.69 14.89 -10.76
N GLY A 4 12.02 14.03 -9.98
CA GLY A 4 11.25 14.42 -8.79
C GLY A 4 11.93 14.10 -7.46
N MET A 5 13.21 13.70 -7.47
CA MET A 5 13.92 13.29 -6.23
C MET A 5 14.37 14.47 -5.36
N CYS A 6 14.75 15.60 -5.98
CA CYS A 6 15.31 16.76 -5.25
C CYS A 6 14.33 17.96 -5.18
N GLY A 7 13.06 17.79 -5.52
CA GLY A 7 12.10 18.90 -5.60
C GLY A 7 10.65 18.48 -5.70
N TYR A 8 9.74 19.45 -5.68
CA TYR A 8 8.32 19.18 -5.84
C TYR A 8 8.01 18.80 -7.30
N TYR A 9 7.50 17.60 -7.51
CA TYR A 9 7.07 17.12 -8.82
C TYR A 9 5.64 16.54 -8.74
N PRO A 10 4.65 17.15 -9.42
CA PRO A 10 3.29 16.64 -9.41
C PRO A 10 3.23 15.32 -10.21
N GLN A 11 2.88 14.23 -9.52
CA GLN A 11 2.53 12.97 -10.16
C GLN A 11 1.01 12.92 -10.33
N LEU A 12 0.54 13.10 -11.57
CA LEU A 12 -0.90 13.00 -11.91
C LEU A 12 -1.37 11.54 -11.96
N LEU A 13 -0.50 10.64 -12.39
CA LEU A 13 -0.74 9.21 -12.41
C LEU A 13 -0.02 8.56 -11.23
N MET A 14 -0.74 7.70 -10.50
CA MET A 14 -0.17 6.90 -9.42
C MET A 14 0.73 5.81 -10.00
N ASP A 15 2.03 5.90 -9.73
CA ASP A 15 2.95 4.80 -9.99
C ASP A 15 2.80 3.72 -8.92
N LYS A 16 2.23 2.58 -9.27
CA LYS A 16 1.93 1.48 -8.33
C LYS A 16 3.17 0.95 -7.61
N THR A 17 4.37 1.10 -8.18
CA THR A 17 5.61 0.61 -7.58
C THR A 17 6.07 1.48 -6.39
N ASP A 18 5.64 2.74 -6.35
CA ASP A 18 5.93 3.68 -5.27
C ASP A 18 5.00 3.49 -4.06
N TYR A 19 4.00 2.61 -4.13
CA TYR A 19 3.02 2.43 -3.07
C TYR A 19 2.88 0.97 -2.64
N LYS A 20 2.70 0.80 -1.34
CA LYS A 20 2.39 -0.47 -0.68
C LYS A 20 1.21 -0.23 0.25
N TYR A 21 0.27 -1.16 0.32
CA TYR A 21 -0.81 -1.10 1.30
C TYR A 21 -0.88 -2.38 2.14
N GLN A 22 -1.37 -2.22 3.36
CA GLN A 22 -1.60 -3.32 4.31
C GLN A 22 -2.97 -3.14 4.96
N MET A 23 -3.77 -4.20 4.97
CA MET A 23 -5.03 -4.21 5.72
C MET A 23 -4.75 -4.25 7.23
N LEU A 24 -5.39 -3.36 7.98
CA LEU A 24 -5.28 -3.26 9.44
C LEU A 24 -6.54 -3.74 10.16
N PHE A 25 -7.71 -3.35 9.67
CA PHE A 25 -9.01 -3.67 10.27
C PHE A 25 -9.92 -4.35 9.23
N PRO A 26 -10.75 -5.33 9.64
CA PRO A 26 -10.92 -5.85 11.01
C PRO A 26 -9.88 -6.89 11.43
N VAL A 27 -9.35 -7.67 10.48
CA VAL A 27 -8.26 -8.63 10.74
C VAL A 27 -7.04 -8.19 9.93
N PRO A 28 -5.89 -7.97 10.57
CA PRO A 28 -4.70 -7.56 9.84
C PRO A 28 -4.29 -8.62 8.82
N GLN A 29 -3.73 -8.15 7.71
CA GLN A 29 -3.21 -9.05 6.69
C GLN A 29 -1.97 -9.80 7.22
N SER A 30 -1.99 -11.12 7.15
CA SER A 30 -0.84 -11.98 7.47
C SER A 30 0.05 -12.20 6.24
N VAL A 31 1.26 -12.74 6.47
CA VAL A 31 2.16 -13.14 5.39
C VAL A 31 1.56 -14.35 4.68
N ILE A 32 1.41 -14.27 3.35
CA ILE A 32 0.88 -15.36 2.50
C ILE A 32 1.99 -15.77 1.53
N GLY A 33 2.42 -17.03 1.59
CA GLY A 33 3.41 -17.58 0.64
C GLY A 33 4.72 -16.78 0.58
N ASN A 34 5.22 -16.32 1.72
CA ASN A 34 6.43 -15.49 1.90
C ASN A 34 6.35 -14.03 1.43
N LEU A 35 5.19 -13.56 0.94
CA LEU A 35 4.99 -12.15 0.63
C LEU A 35 4.19 -11.49 1.75
N CYS A 36 4.76 -10.46 2.39
CA CYS A 36 3.94 -9.49 3.12
C CYS A 36 3.41 -8.47 2.13
N CYS A 37 2.13 -8.14 2.32
CA CYS A 37 1.53 -6.92 1.80
C CYS A 37 1.32 -6.99 0.27
N GLN A 38 0.19 -6.47 -0.22
CA GLN A 38 -0.22 -6.74 -1.59
C GLN A 38 0.10 -5.55 -2.50
N PRO A 39 0.52 -5.81 -3.77
CA PRO A 39 0.69 -4.74 -4.74
C PRO A 39 -0.67 -4.21 -5.21
N PHE A 40 -0.68 -2.98 -5.70
CA PHE A 40 -1.89 -2.36 -6.24
C PHE A 40 -2.35 -3.05 -7.54
N GLY A 41 -3.64 -3.39 -7.59
CA GLY A 41 -4.25 -4.05 -8.76
C GLY A 41 -4.17 -5.58 -8.75
N ARG A 42 -3.66 -6.21 -7.70
CA ARG A 42 -3.81 -7.66 -7.50
C ARG A 42 -5.22 -7.99 -7.02
N THR A 43 -5.72 -9.16 -7.40
CA THR A 43 -7.02 -9.66 -6.95
C THR A 43 -7.08 -9.76 -5.42
N THR A 44 -8.16 -9.25 -4.84
CA THR A 44 -8.43 -9.27 -3.39
C THR A 44 -8.90 -10.63 -2.90
N ILE A 45 -9.45 -11.46 -3.80
CA ILE A 45 -10.04 -12.78 -3.49
C ILE A 45 -9.10 -13.66 -2.66
N VAL A 46 -7.79 -13.61 -2.92
CA VAL A 46 -6.83 -14.52 -2.26
C VAL A 46 -6.50 -14.10 -0.83
N TRP A 47 -6.46 -12.80 -0.55
CA TRP A 47 -5.92 -12.28 0.73
C TRP A 47 -6.96 -11.54 1.58
N GLY A 48 -8.08 -11.13 0.97
CA GLY A 48 -9.25 -10.55 1.64
C GLY A 48 -10.30 -11.58 2.03
N ALA A 49 -10.18 -12.83 1.57
CA ALA A 49 -11.03 -13.91 2.05
C ALA A 49 -10.86 -14.07 3.57
N ASP A 50 -11.99 -14.25 4.28
CA ASP A 50 -12.04 -14.40 5.73
C ASP A 50 -11.53 -13.18 6.53
N LYS A 51 -11.51 -12.00 5.88
CA LYS A 51 -11.18 -10.72 6.53
C LYS A 51 -12.41 -9.84 6.75
N GLU A 52 -13.59 -10.26 6.31
CA GLU A 52 -14.86 -9.59 6.60
C GLU A 52 -15.52 -10.24 7.80
N ILE A 53 -15.95 -9.45 8.79
CA ILE A 53 -16.66 -9.96 9.96
C ILE A 53 -18.05 -9.31 10.01
N PRO A 54 -19.14 -10.09 9.84
CA PRO A 54 -20.49 -9.54 9.84
C PRO A 54 -20.81 -8.86 11.18
N GLY A 55 -21.34 -7.64 11.12
CA GLY A 55 -21.77 -6.85 12.28
C GLY A 55 -20.68 -6.07 13.03
N VAL A 56 -19.40 -6.44 12.93
CA VAL A 56 -18.30 -5.77 13.68
C VAL A 56 -17.26 -5.14 12.75
N GLY A 57 -17.12 -5.63 11.52
CA GLY A 57 -16.08 -5.20 10.60
C GLY A 57 -16.39 -5.58 9.14
N GLU A 58 -17.39 -4.94 8.56
CA GLU A 58 -17.68 -5.00 7.12
C GLU A 58 -16.82 -3.99 6.34
N ASP A 59 -16.37 -2.94 7.02
CA ASP A 59 -15.47 -1.93 6.46
C ASP A 59 -14.00 -2.33 6.60
N TYR A 60 -13.26 -2.24 5.51
CA TYR A 60 -11.82 -2.49 5.49
C TYR A 60 -11.03 -1.20 5.69
N GLN A 61 -10.04 -1.25 6.58
CA GLN A 61 -9.08 -0.15 6.72
C GLN A 61 -7.71 -0.58 6.23
N TYR A 62 -7.10 0.28 5.41
CA TYR A 62 -5.78 0.05 4.82
C TYR A 62 -4.80 1.13 5.24
N LEU A 63 -3.61 0.72 5.64
CA LEU A 63 -2.47 1.59 5.81
C LEU A 63 -1.71 1.70 4.49
N LEU A 64 -1.60 2.93 3.98
CA LEU A 64 -0.88 3.23 2.75
C LEU A 64 0.53 3.72 3.05
N PHE A 65 1.53 2.99 2.55
CA PHE A 65 2.92 3.40 2.54
C PHE A 65 3.27 3.94 1.16
N ARG A 66 3.84 5.15 1.13
CA ARG A 66 4.40 5.75 -0.08
C ARG A 66 5.91 5.81 0.04
N LYS A 67 6.60 5.15 -0.87
CA LYS A 67 8.04 5.32 -1.08
C LYS A 67 8.27 6.69 -1.71
N ARG A 68 9.19 7.45 -1.13
CA ARG A 68 9.73 8.67 -1.74
C ARG A 68 11.24 8.59 -1.65
N ASP A 69 11.88 8.50 -2.81
CA ASP A 69 13.33 8.61 -2.92
C ASP A 69 13.68 10.10 -2.81
N CYS A 70 14.18 10.50 -1.65
CA CYS A 70 14.63 11.86 -1.40
C CYS A 70 16.11 11.99 -1.74
N CYS A 71 16.51 13.09 -2.37
CA CYS A 71 17.92 13.47 -2.43
C CYS A 71 18.40 13.75 -1.00
N GLN A 72 19.46 13.06 -0.57
CA GLN A 72 20.12 13.32 0.70
C GLN A 72 20.85 14.67 0.59
N GLY A 73 20.23 15.75 1.05
CA GLY A 73 20.83 17.07 1.27
C GLY A 73 21.49 17.73 0.06
N TYR A 74 20.78 18.64 -0.62
CA TYR A 74 21.43 19.91 -0.95
C TYR A 74 21.25 20.77 0.31
N PHE A 75 22.38 20.99 1.00
CA PHE A 75 22.63 21.36 2.41
C PHE A 75 22.85 20.20 3.37
#